data_AF-A0A5B6VAP0-F1
#
_entry.id   AF-A0A5B6VAP0-F1
#
_cell.length_a   1.000
_cell.length_b   1.000
_cell.length_c   1.000
_cell.angle_alpha   90.00
_cell.angle_beta   90.00
_cell.angle_gamma   90.00
#
_symmetry.space_group_name_H-M   'P 1'
#
loop_
_entity.id
_entity.type
_entity.pdbx_description
1 polymer ?
#
loop_
_entity_poly.entity_id
_entity_poly.type
_entity_poly.pdbx_seq_one_letter_code
_entity_poly.pdbx_strand_id
1 'polypeptide(L)'
;MTQRESSFGLKILFGDIAYQWWNTLVSAVSRERVTWEFFEAEFKKKYISQRFIDQKCKEFLELKQGYMSVIEYEQEFVRLSKYA
;
A
#
# COMPACT_ATOMS: atom_id res chain seq x y z
N MET A 1 7.40 -7.13 14.53
CA MET A 1 5.93 -7.05 14.61
C MET A 1 5.39 -8.46 14.65
N THR A 2 4.65 -8.84 15.70
CA THR A 2 4.09 -10.20 15.82
C THR A 2 2.80 -10.33 15.00
N GLN A 3 2.43 -11.54 14.57
CA GLN A 3 1.22 -11.80 13.77
C GLN A 3 -0.06 -11.19 14.38
N ARG A 4 -0.10 -11.06 15.72
CA ARG A 4 -1.18 -10.40 16.46
C ARG A 4 -1.28 -8.91 16.17
N GLU A 5 -0.15 -8.21 16.07
CA GLU A 5 -0.08 -6.77 15.79
C GLU A 5 -0.52 -6.47 14.34
N SER A 6 -0.09 -7.30 13.38
CA SER A 6 -0.51 -7.20 11.98
C SER A 6 -2.02 -7.42 11.80
N SER A 7 -2.59 -8.42 12.50
CA SER A 7 -4.04 -8.69 12.46
C SER A 7 -4.87 -7.58 13.10
N PHE A 8 -4.37 -6.96 14.17
CA PHE A 8 -5.07 -5.86 14.84
C PHE A 8 -5.07 -4.58 14.00
N GLY A 9 -3.93 -4.26 13.38
CA GLY A 9 -3.80 -3.14 12.45
C GLY A 9 -4.72 -3.29 11.23
N LEU A 10 -4.81 -4.49 10.65
CA LEU A 10 -5.72 -4.78 9.54
C LEU A 10 -7.19 -4.56 9.89
N LYS A 11 -7.61 -4.98 11.09
CA LYS A 11 -9.00 -4.82 11.53
C LYS A 11 -9.37 -3.35 11.75
N ILE A 12 -8.47 -2.55 12.34
CA ILE A 12 -8.72 -1.13 12.62
C ILE A 12 -8.66 -0.28 11.34
N LEU A 13 -7.68 -0.53 10.46
CA LEU A 13 -7.43 0.33 9.28
C LEU A 13 -8.27 -0.04 8.07
N PHE A 14 -8.63 -1.31 7.90
CA PHE A 14 -9.27 -1.81 6.66
C PHE A 14 -10.58 -2.58 6.91
N GLY A 15 -11.00 -2.72 8.17
CA GLY A 15 -12.25 -3.34 8.57
C GLY A 15 -12.25 -4.88 8.53
N ASP A 16 -13.42 -5.47 8.78
CA ASP A 16 -13.57 -6.93 8.93
C ASP A 16 -13.25 -7.72 7.66
N ILE A 17 -13.46 -7.13 6.47
CA ILE A 17 -13.21 -7.78 5.18
C ILE A 17 -11.71 -8.06 4.98
N ALA A 18 -10.85 -7.11 5.34
CA ALA A 18 -9.40 -7.27 5.25
C ALA A 18 -8.87 -8.27 6.28
N TYR A 19 -9.46 -8.30 7.47
CA TYR A 19 -9.15 -9.28 8.50
C TYR A 19 -9.52 -10.71 8.05
N GLN A 20 -10.71 -10.91 7.46
CA GLN A 20 -11.14 -12.22 6.95
C GLN A 20 -10.26 -12.70 5.79
N TRP A 21 -9.89 -11.81 4.86
CA TRP A 21 -8.95 -12.12 3.79
C TRP A 21 -7.58 -12.55 4.34
N TRP A 22 -7.03 -11.78 5.29
CA TRP A 22 -5.71 -12.07 5.87
C TRP A 22 -5.70 -13.42 6.61
N ASN A 23 -6.74 -13.74 7.38
CA ASN A 23 -6.84 -15.04 8.06
C ASN A 23 -6.95 -16.20 7.07
N THR A 24 -7.67 -16.03 5.96
CA THR A 24 -7.75 -17.02 4.87
C THR A 24 -6.40 -17.21 4.18
N LEU A 25 -5.64 -16.13 3.99
CA LEU A 25 -4.33 -16.18 3.37
C LEU A 25 -3.29 -16.85 4.29
N VAL A 26 -3.31 -16.52 5.58
CA VAL A 26 -2.41 -17.11 6.57
C VAL A 26 -2.77 -18.56 6.92
N SER A 27 -4.01 -18.99 6.73
CA SER A 27 -4.38 -20.41 6.84
C SER A 27 -3.90 -21.25 5.65
N ALA A 28 -3.70 -20.62 4.48
CA ALA A 28 -3.20 -21.28 3.27
C ALA A 28 -1.66 -21.35 3.18
N VAL A 29 -0.94 -20.58 3.99
CA VAL A 29 0.53 -20.45 3.96
C VAL A 29 1.14 -20.92 5.28
N SER A 30 2.31 -21.58 5.24
CA SER A 30 2.99 -22.02 6.46
C SER A 30 3.39 -20.83 7.34
N ARG A 31 3.20 -20.96 8.67
CA ARG A 31 3.49 -19.89 9.65
C ARG A 31 4.93 -19.36 9.57
N GLU A 32 5.87 -20.20 9.15
CA GLU A 32 7.28 -19.86 8.97
C GLU A 32 7.53 -18.89 7.82
N ARG A 33 6.60 -18.78 6.86
CA ARG A 33 6.69 -17.87 5.71
C ARG A 33 5.93 -16.56 5.91
N VAL A 34 5.16 -16.42 7.00
CA VAL A 34 4.38 -15.22 7.28
C VAL A 34 5.28 -14.20 7.99
N THR A 35 6.16 -13.55 7.21
CA THR A 35 6.97 -12.42 7.68
C THR A 35 6.28 -11.09 7.41
N TRP A 36 6.82 -10.00 7.94
CA TRP A 36 6.29 -8.65 7.68
C TRP A 36 6.39 -8.29 6.18
N GLU A 37 7.47 -8.69 5.52
CA GLU A 37 7.70 -8.49 4.10
C GLU A 37 6.67 -9.25 3.25
N PHE A 38 6.30 -10.46 3.68
CA PHE A 38 5.24 -11.25 3.05
C PHE A 38 3.87 -10.58 3.19
N PHE A 39 3.54 -10.08 4.40
CA PHE A 39 2.33 -9.30 4.62
C PHE A 39 2.27 -8.08 3.70
N GLU A 40 3.35 -7.29 3.67
CA GLU A 40 3.41 -6.08 2.87
C GLU A 40 3.26 -6.38 1.36
N ALA A 41 3.91 -7.44 0.87
CA ALA A 41 3.80 -7.84 -0.53
C ALA A 41 2.39 -8.30 -0.92
N GLU A 42 1.76 -9.19 -0.15
CA GLU A 42 0.41 -9.68 -0.44
C GLU A 42 -0.65 -8.60 -0.21
N PHE A 43 -0.44 -7.72 0.78
CA PHE A 43 -1.30 -6.57 1.01
C PHE A 43 -1.25 -5.58 -0.16
N LYS A 44 -0.03 -5.21 -0.61
CA LYS A 44 0.15 -4.39 -1.80
C LYS A 44 -0.50 -5.05 -3.01
N LYS A 45 -0.27 -6.34 -3.25
CA LYS A 45 -0.87 -7.07 -4.38
C LYS A 45 -2.40 -7.11 -4.35
N LYS A 46 -3.01 -7.24 -3.16
CA LYS A 46 -4.48 -7.35 -3.01
C LYS A 46 -5.18 -6.01 -3.13
N TYR A 47 -4.61 -4.94 -2.56
CA TYR A 47 -5.27 -3.64 -2.41
C TYR A 47 -4.68 -2.54 -3.28
N ILE A 48 -3.41 -2.65 -3.64
CA ILE A 48 -2.72 -1.73 -4.54
C ILE A 48 -2.56 -2.41 -5.90
N SER A 49 -3.52 -2.17 -6.78
CA SER A 49 -3.43 -2.69 -8.15
C SER A 49 -2.17 -2.16 -8.84
N GLN A 50 -1.46 -3.01 -9.60
CA GLN A 50 -0.30 -2.58 -10.39
C GLN A 50 -0.65 -1.38 -11.29
N ARG A 51 -1.85 -1.41 -11.88
CA ARG A 51 -2.40 -0.30 -12.68
C ARG A 51 -2.49 1.02 -11.90
N PHE A 52 -2.79 0.99 -10.60
CA PHE A 52 -2.80 2.18 -9.77
C PHE A 52 -1.38 2.72 -9.57
N ILE A 53 -0.40 1.85 -9.33
CA ILE A 53 1.01 2.24 -9.22
C ILE A 53 1.46 2.86 -10.55
N ASP A 54 1.26 2.18 -11.66
CA ASP A 54 1.67 2.65 -12.99
C ASP A 54 1.03 3.99 -13.33
N GLN A 55 -0.23 4.20 -12.95
CA GLN A 55 -0.93 5.48 -13.11
C GLN A 55 -0.28 6.58 -12.25
N LYS A 56 0.11 6.28 -11.01
CA LYS A 56 0.80 7.25 -10.14
C LYS A 56 2.22 7.56 -10.61
N CYS A 57 2.95 6.57 -11.12
CA CYS A 57 4.24 6.78 -11.79
C CYS A 57 4.08 7.73 -12.99
N LYS A 58 3.04 7.50 -13.81
CA LYS A 58 2.76 8.37 -14.97
C LYS A 58 2.41 9.78 -14.54
N GLU A 59 1.55 9.95 -13.52
CA GLU A 59 1.22 11.26 -12.95
C GLU A 59 2.48 11.97 -12.43
N PHE A 60 3.42 11.25 -11.81
CA PHE A 60 4.69 11.82 -11.36
C PHE A 60 5.57 12.28 -12.52
N LEU A 61 5.72 11.45 -13.56
CA LEU A 61 6.53 11.77 -14.74
C LEU A 61 5.95 12.96 -15.54
N GLU A 62 4.63 13.09 -15.56
CA GLU A 62 3.94 14.19 -16.23
C GLU A 62 3.75 15.42 -15.32
N LEU A 63 4.13 15.34 -14.03
CA LEU A 63 3.98 16.41 -13.06
C LEU A 63 4.83 17.61 -13.50
N LYS A 64 4.14 18.71 -13.79
CA LYS A 64 4.73 20.01 -14.10
C LYS A 64 4.06 21.05 -13.21
N GLN A 65 4.85 22.01 -12.72
CA GLN A 65 4.32 23.07 -11.87
C GLN A 65 3.15 23.82 -12.52
N GLY A 66 3.25 24.18 -13.80
CA GLY A 66 2.16 24.83 -14.54
C GLY A 66 1.69 26.10 -13.83
N TYR A 67 0.40 26.13 -13.48
CA TYR A 67 -0.24 27.23 -12.73
C TYR A 67 -0.26 27.02 -11.21
N MET A 68 0.31 25.92 -10.70
CA MET A 68 0.37 25.64 -9.27
C MET A 68 1.36 26.59 -8.58
N SER A 69 1.03 26.97 -7.35
CA SER A 69 2.02 27.61 -6.49
C SER A 69 3.17 26.64 -6.19
N VAL A 70 4.34 27.18 -5.82
CA VAL A 70 5.51 26.37 -5.47
C VAL A 70 5.19 25.38 -4.34
N ILE A 71 4.37 25.79 -3.37
CA ILE A 71 3.98 24.96 -2.22
C ILE A 71 3.09 23.80 -2.67
N GLU A 72 2.09 24.06 -3.52
CA GLU A 72 1.20 23.01 -4.04
C GLU A 72 1.98 22.01 -4.90
N TYR A 73 2.89 22.51 -5.72
CA TYR A 73 3.77 21.65 -6.52
C TYR A 73 4.69 20.79 -5.66
N GLU A 74 5.31 21.36 -4.62
CA GLU A 74 6.15 20.62 -3.67
C GLU A 74 5.36 19.51 -2.95
N GLN A 75 4.15 19.81 -2.51
CA GLN A 75 3.27 18.83 -1.87
C GLN A 75 2.93 17.67 -2.81
N GLU A 76 2.57 17.98 -4.06
CA GLU A 76 2.27 16.96 -5.07
C GLU A 76 3.51 16.15 -5.46
N PHE A 77 4.67 16.81 -5.55
CA PHE A 77 5.94 16.15 -5.82
C PHE A 77 6.31 15.15 -4.72
N VAL A 78 6.22 15.55 -3.45
CA VAL A 78 6.50 14.67 -2.29
C VAL A 78 5.47 13.54 -2.18
N ARG A 79 4.21 13.80 -2.55
CA ARG A 79 3.16 12.78 -2.54
C ARG A 79 3.40 11.71 -3.60
N LEU A 80 3.75 12.13 -4.81
CA LEU A 80 3.91 11.26 -5.97
C LEU A 80 5.29 10.60 -6.06
N SER A 81 6.34 11.18 -5.46
CA SER A 81 7.69 10.60 -5.42
C SER A 81 7.76 9.22 -4.75
N LYS A 82 6.77 8.89 -3.91
CA LYS A 82 6.64 7.58 -3.26
C LYS A 82 6.34 6.43 -4.24
N TYR A 83 5.98 6.77 -5.47
CA TYR A 83 5.65 5.81 -6.53
C TYR A 83 6.72 5.79 -7.64
N ALA A 84 7.79 6.58 -7.54
CA ALA A 84 8.86 6.65 -8.53
C ALA A 84 9.98 5.64 -8.27
#